data_AF-A0A086J6A6-F1
#
_entry.id   AF-A0A086J6A6-F1
#
_cell.length_a   1.000
_cell.length_b   1.000
_cell.length_c   1.000
_cell.angle_alpha   90.00
_cell.angle_beta   90.00
_cell.angle_gamma   90.00
#
_symmetry.space_group_name_H-M   'P 1'
#
loop_
_entity.id
_entity.type
_entity.pdbx_description
1 polymer ?
#
loop_
_entity_poly.entity_id
_entity_poly.type
_entity_poly.pdbx_seq_one_letter_code
_entity_poly.pdbx_strand_id
1 'polypeptide(L)'
;STAGVRDFHEWYRDALFVLLRHLINNPSPAHGYKFFTNPFWTRPITGAEEGLFAFITLNHLSRRLGEDPARCMIDEYGVKHCRNDLAGVVEVGGASAQIVFPLQEGTVLPSSVRAVNLQRERLLPERYPSADVVSVSFMQLGMASSAGLFLKELCSNDEFLQGGICSNPCLFKGFQQSCSAGEVEVRPDGSASVNEDVRKNRLKPLATYCSVHNPEISFKVTNEMQCRENSIDPTKPLAERMKIENCS
;
A
#
# COMPACT_ATOMS: atom_id res chain seq x y z
N SER A 1 -5.22 11.35 3.93
CA SER A 1 -3.85 10.81 4.18
C SER A 1 -3.77 9.39 3.64
N THR A 2 -2.56 8.89 3.34
CA THR A 2 -2.31 7.51 2.88
C THR A 2 -1.67 6.67 4.01
N ALA A 3 -0.44 6.17 3.86
CA ALA A 3 0.12 5.10 4.70
C ALA A 3 0.58 5.50 6.11
N GLY A 4 1.40 6.54 6.27
CA GLY A 4 2.17 6.79 7.50
C GLY A 4 1.39 7.05 8.80
N VAL A 5 0.07 7.24 8.72
CA VAL A 5 -0.81 7.44 9.89
C VAL A 5 -1.75 6.25 10.14
N ARG A 6 -1.65 5.17 9.35
CA ARG A 6 -2.53 3.99 9.46
C ARG A 6 -2.26 3.20 10.75
N ASP A 7 -1.03 3.20 11.22
CA ASP A 7 -0.58 2.35 12.33
C ASP A 7 -0.77 2.98 13.73
N PHE A 8 -1.52 4.09 13.83
CA PHE A 8 -1.94 4.62 15.13
C PHE A 8 -3.26 3.98 15.52
N HIS A 9 -3.24 3.09 16.53
CA HIS A 9 -4.37 2.26 16.94
C HIS A 9 -5.37 2.93 17.90
N GLU A 10 -5.07 4.14 18.36
CA GLU A 10 -5.88 4.89 19.33
C GLU A 10 -6.65 6.05 18.66
N TRP A 11 -7.25 6.91 19.47
CA TRP A 11 -8.01 8.10 19.05
C TRP A 11 -7.17 9.18 18.30
N TYR A 12 -5.84 9.08 18.30
CA TYR A 12 -4.93 10.12 17.81
C TYR A 12 -5.22 10.55 16.37
N ARG A 13 -5.39 9.58 15.47
CA ARG A 13 -5.62 9.86 14.04
C ARG A 13 -6.95 10.58 13.85
N ASP A 14 -7.99 10.11 14.51
CA ASP A 14 -9.33 10.63 14.28
C ASP A 14 -9.47 12.05 14.86
N ALA A 15 -8.92 12.32 16.05
CA ALA A 15 -8.84 13.66 16.61
C ALA A 15 -7.99 14.62 15.75
N LEU A 16 -6.85 14.14 15.24
CA LEU A 16 -6.03 14.93 14.30
C LEU A 16 -6.85 15.35 13.07
N PHE A 17 -7.66 14.45 12.51
CA PHE A 17 -8.50 14.77 11.36
C PHE A 17 -9.65 15.74 11.68
N VAL A 18 -10.17 15.75 12.92
CA VAL A 18 -11.11 16.78 13.38
C VAL A 18 -10.43 18.16 13.39
N LEU A 19 -9.23 18.25 13.97
CA LEU A 19 -8.45 19.49 14.03
C LEU A 19 -8.07 19.99 12.63
N LEU A 20 -7.60 19.10 11.74
CA LEU A 20 -7.27 19.44 10.36
C LEU A 20 -8.46 20.06 9.61
N ARG A 21 -9.66 19.48 9.75
CA ARG A 21 -10.87 20.03 9.12
C ARG A 21 -11.22 21.40 9.67
N HIS A 22 -11.09 21.61 10.99
CA HIS A 22 -11.30 22.92 11.59
C HIS A 22 -10.34 23.96 11.02
N LEU A 23 -9.05 23.63 10.91
CA LEU A 23 -8.03 24.53 10.34
C LEU A 23 -8.29 24.88 8.88
N ILE A 24 -8.64 23.89 8.04
CA ILE A 24 -8.96 24.13 6.61
C ILE A 24 -10.19 25.03 6.46
N ASN A 25 -11.20 24.85 7.32
CA ASN A 25 -12.44 25.65 7.29
C ASN A 25 -12.30 27.06 7.87
N ASN A 26 -11.14 27.41 8.42
CA ASN A 26 -10.83 28.76 8.92
C ASN A 26 -9.62 29.35 8.17
N PRO A 27 -9.72 29.56 6.84
CA PRO A 27 -8.61 30.10 6.05
C PRO A 27 -8.33 31.57 6.40
N SER A 28 -7.11 32.02 6.09
CA SER A 28 -6.76 33.44 6.25
C SER A 28 -7.66 34.30 5.35
N PRO A 29 -8.35 35.32 5.90
CA PRO A 29 -9.21 36.17 5.08
C PRO A 29 -8.42 37.03 4.09
N ALA A 30 -7.11 37.24 4.34
CA ALA A 30 -6.26 38.15 3.57
C ALA A 30 -6.10 37.77 2.09
N HIS A 31 -6.08 36.47 1.76
CA HIS A 31 -5.86 35.99 0.40
C HIS A 31 -7.15 35.82 -0.43
N GLY A 32 -8.33 36.06 0.14
CA GLY A 32 -9.61 35.98 -0.58
C GLY A 32 -10.12 34.57 -0.94
N TYR A 33 -9.25 33.56 -1.04
CA TYR A 33 -9.66 32.16 -1.29
C TYR A 33 -10.54 31.59 -0.17
N LYS A 34 -11.70 31.06 -0.57
CA LYS A 34 -12.68 30.42 0.32
C LYS A 34 -12.43 28.92 0.43
N PHE A 35 -11.32 28.54 1.07
CA PHE A 35 -11.08 27.13 1.36
C PHE A 35 -12.13 26.60 2.33
N PHE A 36 -12.63 25.39 2.04
CA PHE A 36 -13.52 24.66 2.91
C PHE A 36 -13.38 23.15 2.67
N THR A 37 -13.80 22.35 3.64
CA THR A 37 -13.83 20.90 3.57
C THR A 37 -14.89 20.32 4.51
N ASN A 38 -15.14 19.02 4.38
CA ASN A 38 -16.05 18.25 5.21
C ASN A 38 -15.48 16.84 5.50
N PRO A 39 -16.12 16.05 6.39
CA PRO A 39 -15.65 14.70 6.73
C PRO A 39 -15.63 13.69 5.57
N PHE A 40 -16.37 13.91 4.49
CA PHE A 40 -16.39 13.03 3.33
C PHE A 40 -15.16 13.23 2.43
N TRP A 41 -14.67 14.47 2.35
CA TRP A 41 -13.52 14.84 1.51
C TRP A 41 -12.19 14.73 2.26
N THR A 42 -12.12 15.21 3.51
CA THR A 42 -10.90 15.14 4.32
C THR A 42 -10.98 13.99 5.32
N ARG A 43 -10.46 12.84 4.87
CA ARG A 43 -10.40 11.58 5.62
C ARG A 43 -9.12 10.78 5.30
N PRO A 44 -8.75 9.79 6.13
CA PRO A 44 -7.80 8.77 5.72
C PRO A 44 -8.40 7.89 4.61
N ILE A 45 -7.54 7.40 3.72
CA ILE A 45 -7.88 6.39 2.70
C ILE A 45 -6.95 5.17 2.84
N THR A 46 -7.50 3.99 2.61
CA THR A 46 -6.75 2.73 2.59
C THR A 46 -5.89 2.62 1.33
N GLY A 47 -4.95 1.66 1.30
CA GLY A 47 -4.15 1.41 0.10
C GLY A 47 -4.99 0.88 -1.07
N ALA A 48 -6.05 0.13 -0.78
CA ALA A 48 -7.00 -0.34 -1.80
C ALA A 48 -7.82 0.82 -2.39
N GLU A 49 -8.33 1.74 -1.56
CA GLU A 49 -9.00 2.96 -2.06
C GLU A 49 -8.07 3.82 -2.92
N GLU A 50 -6.81 3.99 -2.50
CA GLU A 50 -5.77 4.69 -3.26
C GLU A 50 -5.62 4.08 -4.68
N GLY A 51 -5.60 2.74 -4.80
CA GLY A 51 -5.57 2.05 -6.10
C GLY A 51 -6.84 2.26 -6.93
N LEU A 52 -8.02 2.24 -6.31
CA LEU A 52 -9.28 2.49 -7.02
C LEU A 52 -9.36 3.94 -7.54
N PHE A 53 -8.85 4.91 -6.78
CA PHE A 53 -8.75 6.30 -7.24
C PHE A 53 -7.74 6.46 -8.38
N ALA A 54 -6.59 5.77 -8.33
CA ALA A 54 -5.63 5.74 -9.42
C ALA A 54 -6.23 5.13 -10.70
N PHE A 55 -6.99 4.04 -10.57
CA PHE A 55 -7.72 3.41 -11.67
C PHE A 55 -8.74 4.35 -12.33
N ILE A 56 -9.55 5.04 -11.53
CA ILE A 56 -10.52 6.04 -12.03
C ILE A 56 -9.78 7.18 -12.73
N THR A 57 -8.69 7.67 -12.13
CA THR A 57 -7.88 8.77 -12.68
C THR A 57 -7.31 8.39 -14.05
N LEU A 58 -6.64 7.24 -14.17
CA LEU A 58 -6.09 6.74 -15.43
C LEU A 58 -7.16 6.65 -16.51
N ASN A 59 -8.29 6.03 -16.20
CA ASN A 59 -9.34 5.78 -17.19
C ASN A 59 -10.11 7.04 -17.57
N HIS A 60 -10.29 7.98 -16.65
CA HIS A 60 -10.87 9.28 -16.94
C HIS A 60 -9.96 10.08 -17.89
N LEU A 61 -8.69 10.23 -17.54
CA LEU A 61 -7.71 10.99 -18.34
C LEU A 61 -7.46 10.35 -19.72
N SER A 62 -7.54 9.02 -19.80
CA SER A 62 -7.42 8.27 -21.06
C SER A 62 -8.70 8.27 -21.90
N ARG A 63 -9.78 8.95 -21.45
CA ARG A 63 -11.09 8.97 -22.09
C ARG A 63 -11.72 7.58 -22.29
N ARG A 64 -11.35 6.64 -21.42
CA ARG A 64 -11.92 5.28 -21.35
C ARG A 64 -13.10 5.20 -20.39
N LEU A 65 -13.15 6.10 -19.40
CA LEU A 65 -14.25 6.23 -18.46
C LEU A 65 -15.20 7.37 -18.90
N GLY A 66 -16.45 7.02 -19.16
CA GLY A 66 -17.50 7.93 -19.62
C GLY A 66 -18.87 7.25 -19.57
N GLU A 67 -19.93 8.02 -19.80
CA GLU A 67 -21.31 7.52 -19.82
C GLU A 67 -21.59 6.67 -21.06
N ASP A 68 -20.91 6.96 -22.17
CA ASP A 68 -20.99 6.18 -23.41
C ASP A 68 -20.14 4.90 -23.31
N PRO A 69 -20.74 3.70 -23.38
CA PRO A 69 -20.01 2.45 -23.34
C PRO A 69 -19.23 2.20 -24.64
N ALA A 70 -18.06 1.59 -24.53
CA ALA A 70 -17.26 1.17 -25.69
C ALA A 70 -17.88 -0.04 -26.40
N ARG A 71 -18.54 -0.93 -25.63
CA ARG A 71 -19.18 -2.14 -26.16
C ARG A 71 -20.41 -2.50 -25.33
N CYS A 72 -21.43 -3.02 -26.00
CA CYS A 72 -22.55 -3.68 -25.35
C CYS A 72 -22.74 -5.08 -25.94
N MET A 73 -23.03 -6.06 -25.09
CA MET A 73 -23.32 -7.44 -25.47
C MET A 73 -24.68 -7.83 -24.93
N ILE A 74 -25.29 -8.81 -25.59
CA ILE A 74 -26.53 -9.41 -25.15
C ILE A 74 -26.14 -10.74 -24.48
N ASP A 75 -26.55 -10.93 -23.23
CA ASP A 75 -26.30 -12.18 -22.52
C ASP A 75 -27.22 -13.31 -23.00
N GLU A 76 -27.04 -14.51 -22.43
CA GLU A 76 -27.85 -15.69 -22.73
C GLU A 76 -29.35 -15.51 -22.45
N TYR A 77 -29.71 -14.50 -21.65
CA TYR A 77 -31.09 -14.18 -21.27
C TYR A 77 -31.69 -13.05 -22.12
N GLY A 78 -30.97 -12.53 -23.12
CA GLY A 78 -31.45 -11.44 -23.97
C GLY A 78 -31.29 -10.05 -23.35
N VAL A 79 -30.57 -9.91 -22.23
CA VAL A 79 -30.34 -8.63 -21.55
C VAL A 79 -29.09 -7.96 -22.08
N LYS A 80 -29.20 -6.67 -22.43
CA LYS A 80 -28.08 -5.86 -22.93
C LYS A 80 -27.21 -5.38 -21.77
N HIS A 81 -25.97 -5.86 -21.71
CA HIS A 81 -24.94 -5.40 -20.79
C HIS A 81 -23.94 -4.51 -21.52
N CYS A 82 -23.76 -3.28 -21.03
CA CYS A 82 -22.83 -2.31 -21.58
C CYS A 82 -21.64 -2.14 -20.64
N ARG A 83 -20.43 -2.04 -21.21
CA ARG A 83 -19.18 -1.81 -20.47
C ARG A 83 -18.25 -0.87 -21.22
N ASN A 84 -17.40 -0.18 -20.46
CA ASN A 84 -16.30 0.61 -21.00
C ASN A 84 -15.09 -0.28 -21.23
N ASP A 85 -14.25 0.09 -22.21
CA ASP A 85 -12.95 -0.54 -22.44
C ASP A 85 -11.91 0.06 -21.48
N LEU A 86 -12.03 -0.28 -20.19
CA LEU A 86 -11.19 0.25 -19.12
C LEU A 86 -9.80 -0.39 -19.15
N ALA A 87 -8.75 0.42 -18.98
CA ALA A 87 -7.38 -0.04 -18.81
C ALA A 87 -7.10 -0.38 -17.34
N GLY A 88 -6.31 -1.43 -17.10
CA GLY A 88 -5.75 -1.73 -15.79
C GLY A 88 -4.61 -0.79 -15.41
N VAL A 89 -4.39 -0.63 -14.11
CA VAL A 89 -3.28 0.12 -13.53
C VAL A 89 -2.49 -0.76 -12.56
N VAL A 90 -1.17 -0.64 -12.64
CA VAL A 90 -0.22 -1.16 -11.65
C VAL A 90 0.59 0.03 -11.17
N GLU A 91 0.40 0.43 -9.92
CA GLU A 91 1.09 1.56 -9.30
C GLU A 91 1.97 1.05 -8.17
N VAL A 92 3.28 1.33 -8.22
CA VAL A 92 4.22 0.97 -7.15
C VAL A 92 4.66 2.25 -6.44
N GLY A 93 4.02 2.54 -5.31
CA GLY A 93 4.31 3.70 -4.48
C GLY A 93 5.40 3.43 -3.44
N GLY A 94 5.64 4.43 -2.58
CA GLY A 94 6.63 4.31 -1.50
C GLY A 94 6.25 3.28 -0.43
N ALA A 95 4.97 3.21 -0.06
CA ALA A 95 4.49 2.37 1.05
C ALA A 95 3.75 1.10 0.63
N SER A 96 3.19 1.06 -0.59
CA SER A 96 2.48 -0.11 -1.10
C SER A 96 2.52 -0.14 -2.63
N ALA A 97 2.17 -1.29 -3.21
CA ALA A 97 1.83 -1.42 -4.61
C ALA A 97 0.36 -1.79 -4.79
N GLN A 98 -0.29 -1.18 -5.77
CA GLN A 98 -1.69 -1.37 -6.11
C GLN A 98 -1.82 -1.95 -7.51
N ILE A 99 -2.73 -2.92 -7.65
CA ILE A 99 -3.07 -3.52 -8.94
C ILE A 99 -4.59 -3.50 -9.06
N VAL A 100 -5.10 -2.74 -10.03
CA VAL A 100 -6.54 -2.62 -10.28
C VAL A 100 -6.82 -2.76 -11.77
N PHE A 101 -7.65 -3.72 -12.16
CA PHE A 101 -8.00 -3.96 -13.56
C PHE A 101 -9.43 -4.52 -13.68
N PRO A 102 -10.12 -4.30 -14.81
CA PRO A 102 -11.47 -4.83 -15.02
C PRO A 102 -11.46 -6.36 -14.98
N LEU A 103 -12.50 -6.95 -14.37
CA LEU A 103 -12.70 -8.39 -14.38
C LEU A 103 -12.87 -8.87 -15.83
N GLN A 104 -12.13 -9.91 -16.19
CA GLN A 104 -12.26 -10.55 -17.50
C GLN A 104 -13.66 -11.14 -17.67
N GLU A 105 -14.27 -10.87 -18.82
CA GLU A 105 -15.61 -11.35 -19.15
C GLU A 105 -15.71 -12.89 -19.12
N GLY A 106 -16.81 -13.41 -18.56
CA GLY A 106 -17.04 -14.85 -18.39
C GLY A 106 -16.19 -15.53 -17.31
N THR A 107 -15.38 -14.77 -16.55
CA THR A 107 -14.52 -15.34 -15.52
C THR A 107 -15.28 -15.71 -14.26
N VAL A 108 -15.10 -16.96 -13.82
CA VAL A 108 -15.56 -17.43 -12.50
C VAL A 108 -14.40 -17.32 -11.52
N LEU A 109 -14.54 -16.43 -10.53
CA LEU A 109 -13.53 -16.23 -9.50
C LEU A 109 -13.54 -17.37 -8.47
N PRO A 110 -12.38 -17.71 -7.86
CA PRO A 110 -12.35 -18.54 -6.66
C PRO A 110 -13.23 -17.95 -5.56
N SER A 111 -13.90 -18.79 -4.77
CA SER A 111 -14.92 -18.36 -3.78
C SER A 111 -14.37 -17.49 -2.63
N SER A 112 -13.06 -17.54 -2.38
CA SER A 112 -12.39 -16.74 -1.35
C SER A 112 -12.07 -15.30 -1.79
N VAL A 113 -12.25 -14.97 -3.07
CA VAL A 113 -12.02 -13.62 -3.62
C VAL A 113 -13.29 -13.10 -4.29
N ARG A 114 -13.41 -11.78 -4.39
CA ARG A 114 -14.57 -11.13 -5.01
C ARG A 114 -14.14 -9.98 -5.91
N ALA A 115 -14.93 -9.73 -6.95
CA ALA A 115 -14.84 -8.49 -7.70
C ALA A 115 -15.41 -7.32 -6.88
N VAL A 116 -14.73 -6.18 -6.95
CA VAL A 116 -15.20 -4.91 -6.41
C VAL A 116 -16.02 -4.23 -7.50
N ASN A 117 -17.29 -3.94 -7.23
CA ASN A 117 -18.15 -3.22 -8.17
C ASN A 117 -18.15 -1.73 -7.80
N LEU A 118 -17.71 -0.85 -8.71
CA LEU A 118 -17.47 0.56 -8.39
C LEU A 118 -18.75 1.34 -8.09
N GLN A 119 -19.89 0.96 -8.67
CA GLN A 119 -21.20 1.55 -8.37
C GLN A 119 -21.67 1.15 -6.97
N ARG A 120 -21.58 -0.14 -6.63
CA ARG A 120 -21.95 -0.67 -5.31
C ARG A 120 -21.16 -0.03 -4.18
N GLU A 121 -19.85 0.19 -4.38
CA GLU A 121 -18.98 0.89 -3.42
C GLU A 121 -19.10 2.42 -3.50
N ARG A 122 -20.02 2.96 -4.32
CA ARG A 122 -20.29 4.40 -4.52
C ARG A 122 -19.10 5.23 -5.00
N LEU A 123 -18.20 4.61 -5.77
CA LEU A 123 -17.07 5.27 -6.41
C LEU A 123 -17.42 5.80 -7.80
N LEU A 124 -18.36 5.15 -8.49
CA LEU A 124 -18.95 5.63 -9.74
C LEU A 124 -20.47 5.73 -9.62
N PRO A 125 -21.11 6.69 -10.31
CA PRO A 125 -22.55 6.80 -10.33
C PRO A 125 -23.20 5.77 -11.27
N GLU A 126 -24.45 5.39 -11.01
CA GLU A 126 -25.22 4.36 -11.76
C GLU A 126 -25.40 4.64 -13.25
N ARG A 127 -25.28 5.90 -13.69
CA ARG A 127 -25.35 6.26 -15.11
C ARG A 127 -24.13 5.81 -15.92
N TYR A 128 -23.02 5.48 -15.26
CA TYR A 128 -21.84 4.92 -15.91
C TYR A 128 -22.01 3.41 -16.08
N PRO A 129 -21.51 2.82 -17.18
CA PRO A 129 -21.53 1.38 -17.37
C PRO A 129 -20.89 0.62 -16.21
N SER A 130 -21.43 -0.57 -15.87
CA SER A 130 -21.02 -1.34 -14.70
C SER A 130 -19.52 -1.68 -14.76
N ALA A 131 -18.80 -1.36 -13.69
CA ALA A 131 -17.36 -1.59 -13.58
C ALA A 131 -17.07 -2.56 -12.43
N ASP A 132 -16.87 -3.83 -12.79
CA ASP A 132 -16.40 -4.87 -11.88
C ASP A 132 -14.89 -4.99 -12.03
N VAL A 133 -14.13 -4.83 -10.94
CA VAL A 133 -12.67 -4.84 -10.96
C VAL A 133 -12.09 -5.83 -9.98
N VAL A 134 -10.93 -6.37 -10.32
CA VAL A 134 -10.00 -6.95 -9.34
C VAL A 134 -9.20 -5.80 -8.75
N SER A 135 -9.12 -5.71 -7.42
CA SER A 135 -8.42 -4.64 -6.72
C SER A 135 -7.64 -5.20 -5.54
N VAL A 136 -6.31 -5.04 -5.58
CA VAL A 136 -5.40 -5.48 -4.51
C VAL A 136 -4.41 -4.38 -4.15
N SER A 137 -4.01 -4.33 -2.89
CA SER A 137 -3.00 -3.39 -2.37
C SER A 137 -2.07 -4.13 -1.42
N PHE A 138 -0.78 -4.17 -1.77
CA PHE A 138 0.24 -4.92 -1.07
C PHE A 138 1.28 -3.98 -0.45
N MET A 139 1.29 -3.86 0.88
CA MET A 139 2.25 -3.02 1.59
C MET A 139 3.68 -3.52 1.40
N GLN A 140 3.88 -4.84 1.39
CA GLN A 140 5.19 -5.49 1.23
C GLN A 140 5.87 -5.23 -0.13
N LEU A 141 5.15 -4.69 -1.12
CA LEU A 141 5.68 -4.38 -2.46
C LEU A 141 5.97 -2.89 -2.66
N GLY A 142 5.62 -2.02 -1.72
CA GLY A 142 5.99 -0.60 -1.79
C GLY A 142 7.50 -0.41 -1.65
N MET A 143 8.08 0.61 -2.29
CA MET A 143 9.54 0.80 -2.39
C MET A 143 10.28 0.72 -1.04
N ALA A 144 9.73 1.32 0.02
CA ALA A 144 10.34 1.29 1.34
C ALA A 144 10.22 -0.09 1.98
N SER A 145 8.99 -0.62 2.07
CA SER A 145 8.71 -1.89 2.74
C SER A 145 9.32 -3.09 2.02
N SER A 146 9.33 -3.10 0.69
CA SER A 146 9.98 -4.16 -0.10
C SER A 146 11.48 -4.17 0.12
N ALA A 147 12.14 -3.00 0.15
CA ALA A 147 13.57 -2.91 0.41
C ALA A 147 13.93 -3.39 1.83
N GLY A 148 13.11 -3.05 2.82
CA GLY A 148 13.28 -3.55 4.20
C GLY A 148 13.10 -5.06 4.31
N LEU A 149 11.98 -5.58 3.78
CA LEU A 149 11.66 -7.02 3.82
C LEU A 149 12.67 -7.85 3.03
N PHE A 150 13.09 -7.36 1.86
CA PHE A 150 14.09 -8.01 1.03
C PHE A 150 15.42 -8.17 1.77
N LEU A 151 15.93 -7.10 2.42
CA LEU A 151 17.15 -7.21 3.21
C LEU A 151 16.99 -8.19 4.38
N LYS A 152 15.83 -8.18 5.04
CA LYS A 152 15.55 -9.09 6.16
C LYS A 152 15.59 -10.56 5.74
N GLU A 153 14.91 -10.90 4.65
CA GLU A 153 14.86 -12.27 4.11
C GLU A 153 16.23 -12.70 3.56
N LEU A 154 16.81 -11.87 2.68
CA LEU A 154 18.04 -12.20 1.99
C LEU A 154 19.20 -12.39 2.97
N CYS A 155 19.38 -11.46 3.90
CA CYS A 155 20.47 -11.49 4.87
C CYS A 155 20.20 -12.42 6.05
N SER A 156 19.11 -13.18 6.05
CA SER A 156 18.88 -14.30 6.98
C SER A 156 19.09 -15.68 6.32
N ASN A 157 19.43 -15.71 5.02
CA ASN A 157 19.69 -16.94 4.28
C ASN A 157 21.20 -17.21 4.20
N ASP A 158 21.62 -18.42 4.60
CA ASP A 158 23.02 -18.87 4.63
C ASP A 158 23.73 -18.82 3.27
N GLU A 159 22.97 -18.87 2.15
CA GLU A 159 23.51 -18.69 0.81
C GLU A 159 24.15 -17.31 0.65
N PHE A 160 23.53 -16.27 1.22
CA PHE A 160 23.92 -14.88 1.05
C PHE A 160 24.63 -14.28 2.26
N LEU A 161 24.39 -14.79 3.47
CA LEU A 161 25.06 -14.34 4.70
C LEU A 161 26.20 -15.28 5.07
N GLN A 162 27.44 -14.81 4.95
CA GLN A 162 28.63 -15.58 5.32
C GLN A 162 29.60 -14.71 6.12
N GLY A 163 29.97 -15.17 7.32
CA GLY A 163 30.96 -14.48 8.16
C GLY A 163 30.56 -13.05 8.56
N GLY A 164 29.27 -12.78 8.73
CA GLY A 164 28.74 -11.44 9.06
C GLY A 164 28.49 -10.54 7.85
N ILE A 165 28.84 -10.95 6.64
CA ILE A 165 28.69 -10.17 5.41
C ILE A 165 27.53 -10.73 4.59
N CYS A 166 26.54 -9.89 4.30
CA CYS A 166 25.42 -10.22 3.40
C CYS A 166 25.74 -9.81 1.95
N SER A 167 25.81 -10.77 1.04
CA SER A 167 26.10 -10.57 -0.38
C SER A 167 24.82 -10.26 -1.17
N ASN A 168 24.45 -8.97 -1.24
CA ASN A 168 23.22 -8.55 -1.93
C ASN A 168 23.41 -8.42 -3.46
N PRO A 169 22.75 -9.27 -4.28
CA PRO A 169 22.93 -9.26 -5.74
C PRO A 169 22.22 -8.08 -6.44
N CYS A 170 21.35 -7.36 -5.75
CA CYS A 170 20.65 -6.18 -6.28
C CYS A 170 21.44 -4.89 -6.11
N LEU A 171 22.49 -4.89 -5.28
CA LEU A 171 23.39 -3.74 -5.11
C LEU A 171 24.57 -3.83 -6.09
N PHE A 172 25.04 -2.68 -6.55
CA PHE A 172 26.19 -2.63 -7.46
C PHE A 172 27.46 -3.18 -6.80
N LYS A 173 28.32 -3.80 -7.60
CA LYS A 173 29.65 -4.25 -7.13
C LYS A 173 30.43 -3.04 -6.60
N GLY A 174 31.04 -3.20 -5.42
CA GLY A 174 31.79 -2.15 -4.73
C GLY A 174 30.95 -1.23 -3.85
N PHE A 175 29.62 -1.36 -3.85
CA PHE A 175 28.76 -0.68 -2.89
C PHE A 175 28.73 -1.44 -1.55
N GLN A 176 28.86 -0.72 -0.44
CA GLN A 176 28.82 -1.28 0.91
C GLN A 176 28.00 -0.36 1.83
N GLN A 177 27.27 -0.95 2.77
CA GLN A 177 26.51 -0.26 3.81
C GLN A 177 26.46 -1.12 5.08
N SER A 178 26.11 -0.51 6.22
CA SER A 178 25.78 -1.22 7.47
C SER A 178 24.62 -2.19 7.26
N CYS A 179 24.65 -3.36 7.91
CA CYS A 179 23.65 -4.41 7.75
C CYS A 179 22.37 -4.14 8.57
N SER A 180 21.61 -3.11 8.18
CA SER A 180 20.30 -2.81 8.75
C SER A 180 19.32 -2.32 7.68
N ALA A 181 18.03 -2.36 8.00
CA ALA A 181 16.96 -1.84 7.15
C ALA A 181 16.73 -0.32 7.32
N GLY A 182 17.64 0.40 7.96
CA GLY A 182 17.61 1.87 8.07
C GLY A 182 17.53 2.58 6.71
N GLU A 183 17.00 3.80 6.70
CA GLU A 183 17.09 4.73 5.56
C GLU A 183 18.57 4.93 5.20
N VAL A 184 18.90 4.80 3.90
CA VAL A 184 20.27 4.92 3.39
C VAL A 184 20.44 6.30 2.77
N GLU A 185 21.49 7.01 3.16
CA GLU A 185 21.94 8.26 2.56
C GLU A 185 23.32 8.04 1.94
N VAL A 186 23.42 8.19 0.61
CA VAL A 186 24.71 8.22 -0.08
C VAL A 186 25.27 9.64 0.03
N ARG A 187 26.33 9.79 0.81
CA ARG A 187 26.94 11.08 1.12
C ARG A 187 27.84 11.58 -0.02
N PRO A 188 28.14 12.89 -0.08
CA PRO A 188 29.01 13.45 -1.11
C PRO A 188 30.43 12.88 -1.15
N ASP A 189 30.91 12.28 -0.06
CA ASP A 189 32.21 11.60 0.03
C ASP A 189 32.17 10.17 -0.56
N GLY A 190 31.02 9.72 -1.05
CA GLY A 190 30.81 8.39 -1.63
C GLY A 190 30.43 7.31 -0.61
N SER A 191 30.41 7.62 0.70
CA SER A 191 30.01 6.67 1.73
C SER A 191 28.49 6.49 1.81
N ALA A 192 28.03 5.28 2.14
CA ALA A 192 26.62 5.01 2.44
C ALA A 192 26.39 5.03 3.95
N SER A 193 25.67 6.04 4.43
CA SER A 193 25.25 6.17 5.82
C SER A 193 23.89 5.52 6.02
N VAL A 194 23.75 4.63 7.00
CA VAL A 194 22.48 3.99 7.35
C VAL A 194 21.95 4.58 8.65
N ASN A 195 20.69 5.01 8.65
CA ASN A 195 20.07 5.60 9.83
C ASN A 195 19.52 4.54 10.78
N GLU A 196 20.04 4.50 12.00
CA GLU A 196 19.69 3.52 13.03
C GLU A 196 18.48 3.94 13.92
N ASP A 197 17.89 5.13 13.71
CA ASP A 197 16.64 5.50 14.41
C ASP A 197 15.51 4.55 13.97
N VAL A 198 14.82 3.94 14.93
CA VAL A 198 13.65 3.08 14.71
C VAL A 198 12.64 3.70 13.76
N ARG A 199 12.39 5.01 13.85
CA ARG A 199 11.45 5.74 12.98
C ARG A 199 11.90 5.80 11.52
N LYS A 200 13.19 5.65 11.29
CA LYS A 200 13.86 5.68 9.98
C LYS A 200 14.17 4.28 9.46
N ASN A 201 13.68 3.24 10.14
CA ASN A 201 13.82 1.87 9.68
C ASN A 201 12.70 1.51 8.69
N ARG A 202 13.06 1.05 7.50
CA ARG A 202 12.14 0.69 6.41
C ARG A 202 11.26 -0.52 6.74
N LEU A 203 11.66 -1.37 7.68
CA LEU A 203 10.85 -2.47 8.19
C LEU A 203 9.78 -2.02 9.20
N LYS A 204 9.85 -0.80 9.72
CA LYS A 204 8.95 -0.35 10.79
C LYS A 204 7.47 -0.54 10.46
N PRO A 205 6.94 -0.21 9.27
CA PRO A 205 5.52 -0.42 8.96
C PRO A 205 5.13 -1.90 9.06
N LEU A 206 5.90 -2.80 8.43
CA LEU A 206 5.66 -4.25 8.48
C LEU A 206 5.83 -4.81 9.90
N ALA A 207 6.83 -4.37 10.65
CA ALA A 207 7.06 -4.79 12.02
C ALA A 207 6.03 -4.22 13.01
N THR A 208 5.36 -3.11 12.67
CA THR A 208 4.23 -2.59 13.45
C THR A 208 2.97 -3.39 13.13
N TYR A 209 2.74 -3.70 11.85
CA TYR A 209 1.66 -4.58 11.39
C TYR A 209 1.73 -5.98 12.00
N CYS A 210 2.89 -6.64 11.88
CA CYS A 210 3.17 -7.96 12.44
C CYS A 210 3.47 -7.88 13.94
N SER A 211 2.44 -7.60 14.73
CA SER A 211 2.50 -7.61 16.19
C SER A 211 1.29 -8.34 16.76
N VAL A 212 1.48 -9.10 17.84
CA VAL A 212 0.36 -9.75 18.58
C VAL A 212 -0.66 -8.74 19.13
N HIS A 213 -0.29 -7.45 19.24
CA HIS A 213 -1.21 -6.38 19.62
C HIS A 213 -2.07 -5.87 18.47
N ASN A 214 -1.73 -6.17 17.21
CA ASN A 214 -2.57 -5.84 16.07
C ASN A 214 -3.71 -6.87 15.98
N PRO A 215 -4.99 -6.46 16.10
CA PRO A 215 -6.12 -7.39 15.99
C PRO A 215 -6.15 -8.12 14.65
N GLU A 216 -5.63 -7.53 13.56
CA GLU A 216 -5.54 -8.23 12.28
C GLU A 216 -4.63 -9.47 12.33
N ILE A 217 -3.64 -9.50 13.22
CA ILE A 217 -2.79 -10.66 13.45
C ILE A 217 -3.42 -11.62 14.46
N SER A 218 -3.88 -11.11 15.62
CA SER A 218 -4.36 -11.96 16.72
C SER A 218 -5.70 -12.63 16.46
N PHE A 219 -6.55 -12.08 15.58
CA PHE A 219 -7.86 -12.68 15.27
C PHE A 219 -7.77 -13.99 14.46
N LYS A 220 -6.65 -14.28 13.79
CA LYS A 220 -6.49 -15.47 12.96
C LYS A 220 -5.18 -16.18 13.28
N VAL A 221 -5.28 -17.42 13.75
CA VAL A 221 -4.14 -18.26 14.13
C VAL A 221 -3.04 -18.34 13.05
N THR A 222 -3.45 -18.39 11.78
CA THR A 222 -2.51 -18.47 10.65
C THR A 222 -1.71 -17.18 10.43
N ASN A 223 -2.24 -16.01 10.80
CA ASN A 223 -1.62 -14.73 10.49
C ASN A 223 -0.32 -14.51 11.27
N GLU A 224 -0.25 -14.98 12.51
CA GLU A 224 1.00 -14.96 13.29
C GLU A 224 2.10 -15.79 12.61
N MET A 225 1.75 -17.01 12.19
CA MET A 225 2.67 -17.89 11.46
C MET A 225 3.12 -17.23 10.15
N GLN A 226 2.22 -16.62 9.39
CA GLN A 226 2.58 -15.93 8.14
C GLN A 226 3.60 -14.81 8.37
N CYS A 227 3.45 -14.00 9.42
CA CYS A 227 4.44 -12.99 9.77
C CYS A 227 5.81 -13.61 10.13
N ARG A 228 5.81 -14.70 10.91
CA ARG A 228 7.04 -15.39 11.32
C ARG A 228 7.78 -16.02 10.15
N GLU A 229 7.07 -16.63 9.20
CA GLU A 229 7.65 -17.19 7.97
C GLU A 229 8.18 -16.11 7.01
N ASN A 230 7.75 -14.85 7.16
CA ASN A 230 8.32 -13.69 6.47
C ASN A 230 9.36 -12.97 7.35
N SER A 231 10.05 -13.72 8.20
CA SER A 231 11.14 -13.27 9.08
C SER A 231 10.79 -12.17 10.09
N ILE A 232 9.50 -11.86 10.31
CA ILE A 232 9.05 -10.82 11.25
C ILE A 232 8.21 -11.49 12.34
N ASP A 233 8.86 -11.98 13.38
CA ASP A 233 8.21 -12.67 14.51
C ASP A 233 7.37 -11.70 15.37
N PRO A 234 6.03 -11.82 15.40
CA PRO A 234 5.17 -10.89 16.14
C PRO A 234 5.35 -10.92 17.66
N THR A 235 5.96 -11.97 18.21
CA THR A 235 6.16 -12.17 19.66
C THR A 235 7.36 -11.40 20.20
N LYS A 236 8.31 -11.04 19.32
CA LYS A 236 9.52 -10.29 19.70
C LYS A 236 9.24 -8.79 19.86
N PRO A 237 10.02 -8.05 20.67
CA PRO A 237 9.91 -6.59 20.77
C PRO A 237 10.27 -5.91 19.44
N LEU A 238 9.75 -4.69 19.21
CA LEU A 238 9.84 -4.01 17.91
C LEU A 238 11.27 -3.91 17.35
N ALA A 239 12.26 -3.59 18.19
CA ALA A 239 13.66 -3.50 17.75
C ALA A 239 14.20 -4.85 17.26
N GLU A 240 13.92 -5.94 17.97
CA GLU A 240 14.33 -7.29 17.58
C GLU A 240 13.57 -7.80 16.34
N ARG A 241 12.31 -7.40 16.14
CA ARG A 241 11.57 -7.71 14.91
C ARG A 241 12.30 -7.18 13.67
N MET A 242 12.89 -5.99 13.77
CA MET A 242 13.56 -5.33 12.63
C MET A 242 15.04 -5.66 12.49
N LYS A 243 15.70 -6.14 13.56
CA LYS A 243 17.14 -6.44 13.56
C LYS A 243 17.48 -7.61 12.63
N ILE A 244 18.53 -7.48 11.82
CA ILE A 244 19.08 -8.60 11.03
C ILE A 244 20.14 -9.26 11.91
N GLU A 245 19.91 -10.52 12.30
CA GLU A 245 20.81 -11.23 13.21
C GLU A 245 22.06 -11.73 12.48
N ASN A 246 23.17 -11.84 13.21
CA ASN A 246 24.45 -12.35 12.70
C ASN A 246 25.02 -11.61 11.47
N CYS A 247 24.63 -10.35 11.27
CA CYS A 247 25.10 -9.51 10.18
C CYS A 247 25.67 -8.18 10.71
N SER A 248 26.79 -7.74 10.14
CA SER A 248 27.52 -6.52 10.54
C SER A 248 27.69 -5.56 9.37
#